data_AF-A0A3D1CFM9-F1
#
_entry.id   AF-A0A3D1CFM9-F1
#
_cell.length_a   1.000
_cell.length_b   1.000
_cell.length_c   1.000
_cell.angle_alpha   90.00
_cell.angle_beta   90.00
_cell.angle_gamma   90.00
#
_symmetry.space_group_name_H-M   'P 1'
#
loop_
_entity.id
_entity.type
_entity.pdbx_description
1 polymer ?
#
loop_
_entity_poly.entity_id
_entity_poly.type
_entity_poly.pdbx_seq_one_letter_code
_entity_poly.pdbx_strand_id
1 'polypeptide(L)' 'QRDDWILQFAGLSLESPDESRWKVKKDGGEFDQFTGATITARAVVNAIKRTLEFFEANKGKLFIPAEENT' A
#
# COMPACT_ATOMS: atom_id res chain seq x y z
N GLN A 1 -5.87 -12.92 -20.50
CA GLN A 1 -5.70 -13.16 -19.05
C GLN A 1 -5.36 -11.81 -18.43
N ARG A 2 -6.20 -11.31 -17.53
CA ARG A 2 -5.98 -10.03 -16.85
C ARG A 2 -5.45 -10.40 -15.47
N ASP A 3 -4.15 -10.24 -15.28
CA ASP A 3 -3.49 -10.70 -14.06
C ASP A 3 -4.03 -9.93 -12.86
N ASP A 4 -4.42 -10.67 -11.82
CA ASP A 4 -4.95 -10.19 -10.53
C ASP A 4 -3.87 -9.49 -9.68
N TRP A 5 -2.87 -8.87 -10.31
CA TRP A 5 -1.72 -8.23 -9.68
C TRP A 5 -2.15 -7.26 -8.57
N ILE A 6 -3.19 -6.47 -8.78
CA ILE A 6 -3.65 -5.52 -7.75
C ILE A 6 -4.19 -6.20 -6.49
N LEU A 7 -4.61 -7.46 -6.55
CA LEU A 7 -5.09 -8.20 -5.38
C LEU A 7 -3.96 -8.63 -4.44
N GLN A 8 -2.69 -8.57 -4.88
CA GLN A 8 -1.55 -8.93 -4.03
C GLN A 8 -1.38 -8.02 -2.80
N PHE A 9 -2.00 -6.84 -2.81
CA PHE A 9 -1.95 -5.88 -1.70
C PHE A 9 -3.02 -6.13 -0.64
N ALA A 10 -4.01 -6.98 -0.93
CA ALA A 10 -5.12 -7.24 -0.02
C ALA A 10 -4.61 -7.92 1.27
N GLY A 11 -5.02 -7.40 2.42
CA GLY A 11 -4.65 -7.95 3.73
C GLY A 11 -3.23 -7.62 4.21
N LEU A 12 -2.46 -6.83 3.45
CA LEU A 12 -1.13 -6.40 3.85
C LEU A 12 -1.15 -5.15 4.75
N SER A 13 -0.08 -4.98 5.53
CA SER A 13 0.18 -3.82 6.37
C SER A 13 1.66 -3.43 6.30
N LEU A 14 2.07 -2.36 6.98
CA LEU A 14 3.50 -1.99 7.10
C LEU A 14 4.30 -2.96 7.99
N GLU A 15 3.63 -3.85 8.71
CA GLU A 15 4.25 -4.90 9.54
C GLU A 15 4.35 -6.23 8.79
N SER A 16 3.55 -6.41 7.73
CA SER A 16 3.52 -7.63 6.93
C SER A 16 3.17 -7.29 5.47
N PRO A 17 4.16 -7.19 4.57
CA PRO A 17 5.61 -7.26 4.82
C PRO A 17 6.14 -5.99 5.51
N ASP A 18 7.35 -6.09 6.07
CA ASP A 18 8.05 -4.93 6.65
C ASP A 18 8.08 -3.74 5.70
N GLU A 19 7.96 -2.53 6.23
CA GLU A 19 7.90 -1.26 5.51
C GLU A 19 9.04 -1.08 4.47
N SER A 20 10.23 -1.62 4.73
CA SER A 20 11.39 -1.55 3.82
C SER A 20 11.23 -2.42 2.56
N ARG A 21 10.36 -3.43 2.63
CA ARG A 21 10.04 -4.41 1.58
C ARG A 21 8.92 -3.94 0.65
N TRP A 22 8.29 -2.79 0.94
CA TRP A 22 7.28 -2.16 0.10
C TRP A 22 7.87 -1.51 -1.16
N LYS A 23 8.42 -2.36 -2.04
CA LYS A 23 9.05 -2.02 -3.32
C LYS A 23 8.76 -3.11 -4.32
N VAL A 24 9.01 -2.84 -5.61
CA VAL A 24 8.99 -3.92 -6.61
C VAL A 24 10.17 -4.87 -6.39
N LYS A 25 10.05 -6.15 -6.77
CA LYS A 25 11.10 -7.18 -6.61
C LYS A 25 12.43 -6.78 -7.24
N LYS A 26 12.40 -6.07 -8.37
CA LYS A 26 13.61 -5.53 -9.03
C LYS A 26 14.41 -4.55 -8.16
N ASP A 27 13.74 -3.89 -7.20
CA ASP A 27 14.31 -2.94 -6.27
C ASP A 27 14.50 -3.56 -4.86
N GLY A 28 14.42 -4.89 -4.74
CA GLY A 28 14.62 -5.64 -3.50
C GLY A 28 13.40 -5.76 -2.59
N GLY A 29 12.20 -5.46 -3.09
CA GLY A 29 10.94 -5.63 -2.36
C GLY A 29 10.20 -6.94 -2.68
N GLU A 30 8.91 -6.97 -2.35
CA GLU A 30 8.05 -8.16 -2.43
C GLU A 30 7.13 -8.16 -3.68
N PHE A 31 6.90 -7.00 -4.29
CA PHE A 31 5.82 -6.85 -5.28
C PHE A 31 6.30 -7.05 -6.71
N ASP A 32 5.52 -7.77 -7.53
CA ASP A 32 5.88 -7.97 -8.93
C ASP A 32 5.74 -6.66 -9.74
N GLN A 33 6.43 -6.57 -10.87
CA GLN A 33 6.20 -5.52 -11.86
C GLN A 33 5.41 -6.09 -13.04
N PHE A 34 4.62 -5.25 -13.71
CA PHE A 34 4.12 -5.61 -15.05
C PHE A 34 5.30 -5.75 -16.01
N THR A 35 5.22 -6.69 -16.95
CA THR A 35 6.18 -6.78 -18.07
C THR A 35 6.16 -5.46 -18.84
N GLY A 36 7.30 -4.74 -18.85
CA GLY A 36 7.46 -3.48 -19.59
C GLY A 36 6.97 -2.20 -18.89
N ALA A 37 6.35 -2.26 -17.71
CA ALA A 37 5.84 -1.06 -17.01
C ALA A 37 6.34 -0.93 -15.56
N THR A 38 7.66 -0.90 -15.39
CA THR A 38 8.33 -0.76 -14.08
C THR A 38 7.99 0.54 -13.37
N ILE A 39 7.83 1.65 -14.09
CA ILE A 39 7.54 2.97 -13.50
C ILE A 39 6.14 3.00 -12.88
N THR A 40 5.14 2.49 -13.58
CA THR A 40 3.76 2.43 -13.09
C THR A 40 3.65 1.51 -11.87
N ALA A 41 4.30 0.33 -11.90
CA ALA A 41 4.29 -0.59 -10.76
C ALA A 41 4.90 0.05 -9.49
N ARG A 42 6.03 0.74 -9.63
CA ARG A 42 6.66 1.48 -8.51
C ARG A 42 5.74 2.58 -7.96
N ALA A 43 5.09 3.34 -8.85
CA ALA A 43 4.19 4.41 -8.43
C ALA A 43 3.03 3.87 -7.59
N VAL A 44 2.44 2.74 -8.00
CA VAL A 44 1.34 2.10 -7.26
C VAL A 44 1.81 1.59 -5.89
N VAL A 45 2.92 0.84 -5.83
CA VAL A 45 3.47 0.33 -4.56
C VAL A 45 3.75 1.48 -3.60
N ASN A 46 4.38 2.55 -4.08
CA ASN A 46 4.69 3.73 -3.27
C ASN A 46 3.43 4.47 -2.80
N ALA A 47 2.39 4.55 -3.64
CA ALA A 47 1.12 5.19 -3.27
C ALA A 47 0.44 4.43 -2.13
N ILE A 48 0.34 3.09 -2.22
CA ILE A 48 -0.28 2.27 -1.18
C ILE A 48 0.52 2.37 0.13
N LYS A 49 1.86 2.27 0.06
CA LYS A 49 2.74 2.46 1.23
C LYS A 49 2.44 3.80 1.94
N ARG A 50 2.43 4.91 1.18
CA ARG A 50 2.13 6.25 1.73
C ARG A 50 0.74 6.35 2.34
N THR A 51 -0.25 5.68 1.76
CA THR A 51 -1.60 5.63 2.33
C THR A 51 -1.61 4.90 3.68
N LEU A 52 -0.88 3.79 3.80
CA LEU A 52 -0.75 3.08 5.08
C LEU A 52 -0.02 3.91 6.14
N GLU A 53 1.08 4.58 5.76
CA GLU A 53 1.81 5.49 6.66
C GLU A 53 0.91 6.64 7.13
N PHE A 54 0.15 7.24 6.21
CA PHE A 54 -0.81 8.28 6.54
C PHE A 54 -1.89 7.77 7.47
N PHE A 55 -2.43 6.58 7.21
CA PHE A 55 -3.44 5.97 8.04
C PHE A 55 -2.93 5.73 9.46
N GLU A 56 -1.77 5.12 9.64
CA GLU A 56 -1.19 4.89 10.98
C GLU A 56 -0.93 6.22 11.72
N ALA A 57 -0.39 7.23 11.03
CA ALA A 57 -0.14 8.55 11.62
C ALA A 57 -1.42 9.31 12.01
N ASN A 58 -2.56 9.00 11.38
CA ASN A 58 -3.82 9.74 11.56
C ASN A 58 -4.96 8.90 12.10
N LYS A 59 -4.74 7.62 12.44
CA LYS A 59 -5.77 6.66 12.87
C LYS A 59 -6.67 7.24 13.95
N GLY A 60 -6.07 7.84 14.98
CA GLY A 60 -6.80 8.46 16.08
C GLY A 60 -7.70 9.63 15.67
N LYS A 61 -7.39 10.33 14.58
CA LYS A 61 -8.22 11.43 14.02
C LYS A 61 -9.28 10.93 13.04
N LEU A 62 -8.95 9.89 12.26
CA LEU A 62 -9.84 9.33 11.25
C LEU A 62 -11.04 8.60 11.85
N PHE A 63 -10.89 8.07 13.06
CA PHE A 63 -11.95 7.32 13.76
C PHE A 63 -12.60 8.09 14.91
N ILE A 64 -12.44 9.42 14.97
CA ILE A 64 -13.23 10.24 15.89
C ILE A 64 -14.67 10.27 15.35
N PRO A 65 -15.67 9.79 16.11
CA PRO A 65 -17.06 9.96 15.72
C PRO A 65 -17.33 11.46 15.59
N ALA A 66 -17.92 11.89 14.47
CA ALA A 66 -18.46 13.24 14.39
C ALA A 66 -19.43 13.40 15.56
N GLU A 67 -19.28 14.45 16.36
CA GLU A 67 -20.15 14.71 17.51
C GLU A 67 -21.61 14.51 17.09
N GLU A 68 -22.25 13.52 17.72
CA GLU A 68 -23.66 13.20 17.52
C GLU A 68 -24.43 14.37 18.12
N ASN A 69 -24.79 15.35 17.27
CA ASN A 69 -25.62 16.48 17.68
C ASN A 69 -26.91 15.91 18.30
N THR A 70 -27.04 16.11 19.60
CA THR A 70 -28.18 15.71 20.43
C THR A 70 -29.47 16.40 19.98
#